data_AF-A0A1V5T3V5-F1
#
_entry.id   AF-A0A1V5T3V5-F1
#
_cell.length_a   1.000
_cell.length_b   1.000
_cell.length_c   1.000
_cell.angle_alpha   90.00
_cell.angle_beta   90.00
_cell.angle_gamma   90.00
#
_symmetry.space_group_name_H-M   'P 1'
#
loop_
_entity.id
_entity.type
_entity.pdbx_description
1 polymer ?
#
loop_
_entity_poly.entity_id
_entity_poly.type
_entity_poly.pdbx_seq_one_letter_code
_entity_poly.pdbx_strand_id
1 'polypeptide(L)' 'MSHKGIPDIIGVLPGGKALLIEIKRIGGKVSEEQKSFLENAKALGAKAFVARSVEDLMKEGL' A
#
# COMPACT_ATOMS: atom_id res chain seq x y z
N MET A 1 -17.54 -9.56 -2.94
CA MET A 1 -16.75 -9.55 -1.68
C MET A 1 -15.34 -9.15 -2.03
N SER A 2 -14.76 -8.15 -1.36
CA SER A 2 -13.35 -7.80 -1.54
C SER A 2 -12.46 -8.83 -0.83
N HIS A 3 -11.25 -9.04 -1.35
CA HIS A 3 -10.26 -9.87 -0.67
C HIS A 3 -9.84 -9.21 0.65
N LYS A 4 -9.63 -9.99 1.71
CA LYS A 4 -9.15 -9.45 2.99
C LYS A 4 -7.77 -8.83 2.81
N GLY A 5 -7.54 -7.69 3.46
CA GLY A 5 -6.26 -6.98 3.40
C GLY A 5 -6.02 -6.19 2.11
N ILE A 6 -7.03 -6.08 1.23
CA ILE A 6 -6.92 -5.25 0.03
C ILE A 6 -6.63 -3.78 0.44
N PRO A 7 -5.67 -3.09 -0.19
CA PRO A 7 -5.33 -1.72 0.16
C PRO A 7 -6.41 -0.71 -0.22
N ASP A 8 -6.46 0.42 0.50
CA ASP A 8 -7.40 1.51 0.24
C ASP A 8 -7.21 2.17 -1.14
N ILE A 9 -5.96 2.30 -1.60
CA ILE A 9 -5.62 2.85 -2.92
C ILE A 9 -4.93 1.78 -3.76
N ILE A 10 -5.44 1.61 -4.98
CA ILE A 10 -4.86 0.77 -6.02
C ILE A 10 -4.66 1.62 -7.27
N GLY A 11 -3.46 1.59 -7.84
CA GLY A 11 -3.13 2.35 -9.04
C GLY A 11 -2.07 1.65 -9.89
N VAL A 12 -1.75 2.27 -11.03
CA VAL A 12 -0.71 1.80 -11.95
C VAL A 12 0.21 2.98 -12.25
N LEU A 13 1.49 2.82 -11.94
CA LEU A 13 2.54 3.79 -12.23
C LEU A 13 2.98 3.72 -13.70
N PRO A 14 3.67 4.75 -14.21
CA PRO A 14 4.36 4.66 -15.48
C PRO A 14 5.19 3.37 -15.60
N GLY A 15 5.15 2.73 -16.77
CA GLY A 15 5.76 1.42 -17.00
C GLY A 15 4.94 0.23 -16.51
N GLY A 16 3.69 0.44 -16.09
CA GLY A 16 2.77 -0.64 -15.72
C GLY A 16 2.99 -1.21 -14.32
N LYS A 17 3.82 -0.58 -13.50
CA LYS A 17 4.11 -1.06 -12.14
C LYS A 17 2.91 -0.81 -11.22
N ALA A 18 2.43 -1.85 -10.55
CA ALA A 18 1.33 -1.71 -9.60
C ALA A 18 1.71 -0.80 -8.40
N LEU A 19 0.77 0.05 -8.00
CA LEU A 19 0.81 0.89 -6.80
C LEU A 19 -0.29 0.45 -5.84
N LEU A 20 0.06 0.24 -4.57
CA LEU A 20 -0.83 -0.30 -3.55
C LEU A 20 -0.59 0.44 -2.22
N ILE A 21 -1.51 1.28 -1.78
CA ILE A 21 -1.33 2.09 -0.58
C ILE A 21 -2.45 1.79 0.41
N GLU A 22 -2.06 1.36 1.61
CA GLU A 22 -2.95 1.26 2.76
C GLU A 22 -2.88 2.57 3.56
N ILE A 23 -4.02 3.20 3.83
CA ILE A 23 -4.09 4.47 4.55
C ILE A 23 -4.39 4.19 6.02
N LYS A 24 -3.56 4.72 6.92
CA LYS A 24 -3.85 4.71 8.36
C LYS A 24 -3.69 6.08 8.97
N ARG A 25 -4.56 6.44 9.90
CA ARG A 25 -4.31 7.58 10.78
C ARG A 25 -3.04 7.36 11.60
N ILE A 26 -2.46 8.43 12.14
CA ILE A 26 -1.39 8.32 13.15
C ILE A 26 -1.89 7.44 14.31
N GLY A 27 -1.11 6.44 14.71
CA GLY A 27 -1.50 5.44 15.72
C GLY A 27 -2.42 4.30 15.23
N GLY A 28 -2.96 4.38 14.02
CA GLY A 28 -3.77 3.31 13.43
C GLY A 28 -2.96 2.03 13.24
N LYS A 29 -3.53 0.88 13.64
CA LYS A 29 -2.92 -0.45 13.48
C LYS A 29 -3.16 -0.99 12.08
N VAL A 30 -2.13 -1.64 11.53
CA VAL A 30 -2.21 -2.39 10.26
C VAL A 30 -2.51 -3.84 10.64
N SER A 31 -3.53 -4.45 10.05
CA SER A 31 -3.87 -5.85 10.34
C SER A 31 -2.83 -6.80 9.76
N GLU A 32 -2.77 -8.03 10.26
CA GLU A 32 -1.84 -9.04 9.71
C GLU A 32 -2.15 -9.35 8.25
N GLU A 33 -3.43 -9.41 7.86
CA GLU A 33 -3.82 -9.60 6.46
C GLU A 33 -3.35 -8.45 5.57
N GLN A 34 -3.43 -7.21 6.04
CA GLN A 34 -2.93 -6.04 5.31
C GLN A 34 -1.40 -6.08 5.17
N LYS A 35 -0.67 -6.46 6.24
CA LYS A 35 0.78 -6.64 6.19
C LYS A 35 1.16 -7.70 5.15
N SER A 36 0.58 -8.90 5.25
CA SER A 36 0.87 -10.01 4.32
C SER A 36 0.52 -9.64 2.88
N PHE A 37 -0.57 -8.92 2.64
CA PHE A 37 -0.92 -8.45 1.29
C PHE A 37 0.16 -7.52 0.72
N LEU A 38 0.56 -6.50 1.49
CA LEU A 38 1.57 -5.54 1.05
C LEU A 38 2.95 -6.20 0.86
N GLU A 39 3.33 -7.14 1.73
CA GLU A 39 4.58 -7.91 1.60
C GLU A 39 4.60 -8.78 0.34
N ASN A 40 3.52 -9.52 0.07
CA ASN A 40 3.39 -10.31 -1.16
C ASN A 40 3.42 -9.43 -2.40
N ALA A 41 2.74 -8.27 -2.36
CA ALA A 41 2.76 -7.31 -3.44
C ALA A 41 4.17 -6.76 -3.72
N LYS A 42 4.91 -6.39 -2.68
CA LYS A 42 6.32 -5.97 -2.79
C LYS A 42 7.17 -7.08 -3.42
N ALA A 43 7.00 -8.32 -2.99
CA ALA A 43 7.73 -9.47 -3.52
C ALA A 43 7.47 -9.72 -5.02
N LEU A 44 6.27 -9.37 -5.50
CA LEU A 44 5.88 -9.41 -6.91
C LEU A 44 6.30 -8.15 -7.71
N GLY A 45 7.06 -7.25 -7.09
CA GLY A 45 7.58 -6.05 -7.74
C GLY A 45 6.64 -4.85 -7.74
N ALA A 46 5.52 -4.88 -7.01
CA ALA A 46 4.68 -3.71 -6.82
C ALA A 46 5.35 -2.66 -5.91
N LYS A 47 4.96 -1.39 -6.07
CA LYS A 47 5.20 -0.37 -5.05
C LYS A 47 4.06 -0.41 -4.06
N ALA A 48 4.29 -1.00 -2.88
CA ALA A 48 3.25 -1.17 -1.88
C ALA A 48 3.69 -0.68 -0.51
N PHE A 49 2.89 0.12 0.20
CA PHE A 49 3.26 0.63 1.52
C PHE A 49 2.07 1.16 2.32
N VAL A 50 2.29 1.44 3.60
CA VAL A 50 1.31 2.09 4.47
C VAL A 50 1.63 3.59 4.50
N ALA A 51 0.65 4.42 4.17
CA ALA A 51 0.75 5.87 4.29
C ALA A 51 -0.02 6.36 5.51
N ARG A 52 0.59 7.26 6.28
CA ARG A 52 -0.08 7.93 7.42
C ARG A 52 -0.32 9.41 7.22
N SER A 53 0.21 9.94 6.14
CA SER A 53 0.22 11.36 5.81
C SER A 53 0.59 11.53 4.33
N VAL A 54 0.39 12.72 3.78
CA VAL A 54 0.82 13.05 2.41
C VAL A 54 2.35 13.04 2.32
N GLU A 55 3.03 13.38 3.42
CA GLU A 55 4.48 13.35 3.53
C GLU A 55 5.07 11.96 3.30
N ASP A 56 4.35 10.89 3.64
CA ASP A 56 4.82 9.53 3.35
C ASP A 56 4.75 9.19 1.86
N LEU A 57 3.77 9.74 1.13
CA LEU A 57 3.70 9.59 -0.33
C LEU A 57 4.88 10.31 -0.98
N MET A 58 5.18 11.54 -0.52
CA MET A 58 6.31 12.32 -1.03
C MET A 58 7.65 11.63 -0.79
N LYS A 59 7.87 11.02 0.39
CA LYS A 59 9.09 10.25 0.70
C LYS A 59 9.26 9.03 -0.21
N GLU A 60 8.16 8.40 -0.57
CA GLU A 60 8.17 7.30 -1.52
C GLU A 60 8.43 7.79 -2.95
N GLY A 61 8.30 9.09 -3.23
CA GLY A 61 8.43 9.66 -4.58
C GLY A 61 7.14 9.48 -5.40
N LEU A 62 6.01 9.75 -4.76
CA LEU A 62 4.69 9.89 -5.40
C LEU A 62 4.21 11.34 -5.32
#